data_AF-A0A2S5Y657-F1
#
_entry.id   AF-A0A2S5Y657-F1
#
_cell.length_a   1.000
_cell.length_b   1.000
_cell.length_c   1.000
_cell.angle_alpha   90.00
_cell.angle_beta   90.00
_cell.angle_gamma   90.00
#
_symmetry.space_group_name_H-M   'P 1'
#
loop_
_entity.id
_entity.type
_entity.pdbx_description
1 polymer ?
#
loop_
_entity_poly.entity_id
_entity_poly.type
_entity_poly.pdbx_seq_one_letter_code
_entity_poly.pdbx_strand_id
1 'polypeptide(L)'
;MDAGRLAEHKKIVAVHAHPDDETITMGGTLAKLVAQGASVTVVTATRGECGEVIPADLAHLYGSEELAAHRTAELVVALTALGVGDHRFLGESGARAPGLAPRVYRDSGMQWGPDRVPVPLEPLHPAAFTAAPEEEQIADLLAVLDQVDADLVLSYDVGGGYGHPDHIRVARIASLAAERHGIPLFVVLPEAASVLSVDVNSELDDEEYSRKRTALAAHATQVVVEGEQMRLSSGEPFPIGRVERFRRVGSENTFPAAGALQERPGLGSRLLYSPLSLALGAVVGVITTIAHQRTLVVGDLTLPVGLVASLAAVALLLLGLRLVMPDRFVVLCTAMGLLVMIGLFSLRSTGGSVLIPANGWGIAWIILSAVIALVVIAWPRLRMSTARVHVDRRGPRLCADPYDRGHCSKGSEPS
;
A
#
# COMPACT_ATOMS: atom_id res chain seq x y z
N MET A 1 28.20 9.41 5.38
CA MET A 1 29.11 9.06 6.50
C MET A 1 29.25 7.54 6.52
N ASP A 2 30.38 7.02 7.01
CA ASP A 2 30.76 5.60 6.92
C ASP A 2 29.99 4.72 7.94
N ALA A 3 29.97 3.41 7.71
CA ALA A 3 29.36 2.35 8.52
C ALA A 3 29.81 2.33 9.99
N GLY A 4 30.84 3.09 10.35
CA GLY A 4 31.36 3.23 11.71
C GLY A 4 30.27 3.54 12.75
N ARG A 5 29.21 4.27 12.38
CA ARG A 5 28.08 4.54 13.28
C ARG A 5 27.22 3.33 13.62
N LEU A 6 27.16 2.32 12.75
CA LEU A 6 26.52 1.04 13.06
C LEU A 6 27.46 0.15 13.89
N ALA A 7 28.76 0.19 13.59
CA ALA A 7 29.79 -0.61 14.27
C ALA A 7 30.06 -0.19 15.74
N GLU A 8 29.61 1.00 16.13
CA GLU A 8 29.57 1.48 17.53
C GLU A 8 28.69 0.57 18.41
N HIS A 9 27.68 -0.06 17.82
CA HIS A 9 26.74 -0.97 18.48
C HIS A 9 27.25 -2.41 18.50
N LYS A 10 26.98 -3.15 19.59
CA LYS A 10 27.46 -4.52 19.78
C LYS A 10 26.34 -5.54 19.90
N LYS A 11 25.09 -5.14 20.15
CA LYS A 11 23.94 -6.01 20.38
C LYS A 11 22.80 -5.61 19.45
N ILE A 12 22.84 -6.12 18.23
CA ILE A 12 22.04 -5.62 17.11
C ILE A 12 20.91 -6.59 16.81
N VAL A 13 19.68 -6.07 16.70
CA VAL A 13 18.51 -6.85 16.28
C VAL A 13 18.04 -6.36 14.92
N ALA A 14 18.08 -7.23 13.91
CA ALA A 14 17.57 -6.95 12.57
C ALA A 14 16.20 -7.62 12.41
N VAL A 15 15.16 -6.84 12.13
CA VAL A 15 13.76 -7.30 12.11
C VAL A 15 13.20 -7.26 10.69
N HIS A 16 12.79 -8.43 10.21
CA HIS A 16 12.35 -8.68 8.84
C HIS A 16 10.98 -9.37 8.78
N ALA A 17 10.30 -9.25 7.65
CA ALA A 17 8.98 -9.84 7.44
C ALA A 17 9.06 -11.30 7.00
N HIS A 18 9.89 -11.61 6.00
CA HIS A 18 9.96 -12.93 5.38
C HIS A 18 11.40 -13.47 5.29
N PRO A 19 11.55 -14.79 5.09
CA PRO A 19 12.84 -15.40 4.75
C PRO A 19 13.35 -14.97 3.38
N ASP A 20 14.40 -14.15 3.31
CA ASP A 20 15.09 -13.56 2.12
C ASP A 20 15.37 -12.07 2.32
N ASP A 21 14.45 -11.38 2.98
CA ASP A 21 14.49 -9.95 3.24
C ASP A 21 15.78 -9.51 3.94
N GLU A 22 16.26 -10.31 4.89
CA GLU A 22 17.49 -10.01 5.65
C GLU A 22 18.70 -9.93 4.71
N THR A 23 18.73 -10.80 3.72
CA THR A 23 19.83 -10.90 2.76
C THR A 23 19.67 -9.87 1.65
N ILE A 24 18.48 -9.76 1.06
CA ILE A 24 18.17 -8.82 -0.04
C ILE A 24 18.48 -7.38 0.39
N THR A 25 18.01 -7.00 1.58
CA THR A 25 18.07 -5.60 2.01
C THR A 25 19.38 -5.23 2.69
N MET A 26 19.92 -6.09 3.56
CA MET A 26 21.05 -5.74 4.43
C MET A 26 22.05 -6.88 4.68
N GLY A 27 22.05 -7.93 3.86
CA GLY A 27 22.85 -9.13 4.11
C GLY A 27 24.35 -8.86 4.23
N GLY A 28 24.87 -7.95 3.41
CA GLY A 28 26.29 -7.57 3.48
C GLY A 28 26.64 -6.86 4.79
N THR A 29 25.78 -5.95 5.24
CA THR A 29 25.93 -5.24 6.52
C THR A 29 25.82 -6.20 7.69
N LEU A 30 24.92 -7.19 7.66
CA LEU A 30 24.85 -8.22 8.71
C LEU A 30 26.16 -9.01 8.78
N ALA A 31 26.69 -9.46 7.64
CA ALA A 31 27.97 -10.18 7.59
C ALA A 31 29.14 -9.33 8.11
N LYS A 32 29.18 -8.06 7.72
CA LYS A 32 30.16 -7.07 8.19
C LYS A 32 30.13 -6.87 9.70
N LEU A 33 28.93 -6.66 10.27
CA LEU A 33 28.76 -6.45 11.71
C LEU A 33 29.17 -7.69 12.52
N VAL A 34 28.83 -8.88 12.04
CA VAL A 34 29.29 -10.15 12.63
C VAL A 34 30.82 -10.27 12.57
N ALA A 35 31.44 -9.98 11.42
CA ALA A 35 32.89 -10.02 11.27
C ALA A 35 33.62 -9.03 12.19
N GLN A 36 32.97 -7.92 12.52
CA GLN A 36 33.44 -6.92 13.49
C GLN A 36 33.15 -7.28 14.95
N GLY A 37 32.59 -8.46 15.22
CA GLY A 37 32.34 -9.00 16.55
C GLY A 37 31.04 -8.53 17.20
N ALA A 38 30.12 -7.90 16.46
CA ALA A 38 28.79 -7.62 16.98
C ALA A 38 27.99 -8.92 17.16
N SER A 39 27.21 -9.02 18.23
CA SER A 39 26.19 -10.06 18.37
C SER A 39 24.95 -9.62 17.59
N VAL A 40 24.70 -10.27 16.45
CA VAL A 40 23.55 -9.98 15.59
C VAL A 40 22.47 -11.04 15.80
N THR A 41 21.26 -10.59 16.11
CA THR A 41 20.05 -11.41 16.15
C THR A 41 19.15 -11.03 14.97
N VAL A 42 18.77 -12.00 14.14
CA VAL A 42 17.78 -11.79 13.08
C VAL A 42 16.43 -12.29 13.56
N VAL A 43 15.43 -11.40 13.54
CA VAL A 43 14.03 -11.73 13.83
C VAL A 43 13.25 -11.72 12.52
N THR A 44 12.63 -12.84 12.19
CA THR A 44 11.75 -12.95 11.01
C THR A 44 10.30 -13.09 11.48
N ALA A 45 9.40 -12.24 11.00
CA ALA A 45 8.01 -12.22 11.46
C ALA A 45 7.21 -13.44 10.99
N THR A 46 7.44 -13.90 9.76
CA THR A 46 6.67 -14.96 9.10
C THR A 46 7.57 -15.98 8.41
N ARG A 47 6.98 -17.05 7.86
CA ARG A 47 7.71 -18.09 7.10
C ARG A 47 7.56 -17.95 5.59
N GLY A 48 6.87 -16.92 5.13
CA GLY A 48 6.72 -16.66 3.71
C GLY A 48 5.81 -17.67 3.00
N GLU A 49 4.75 -18.13 3.68
CA GLU A 49 3.82 -19.15 3.19
C GLU A 49 3.05 -18.77 1.93
N CYS A 50 3.01 -17.47 1.59
CA CYS A 50 2.33 -16.96 0.41
C CYS A 50 3.31 -16.60 -0.72
N GLY A 51 4.60 -16.96 -0.58
CA GLY A 51 5.64 -16.70 -1.58
C GLY A 51 5.43 -17.44 -2.91
N GLU A 52 5.93 -16.86 -3.99
CA GLU A 52 6.05 -17.53 -5.28
C GLU A 52 7.20 -18.56 -5.25
N VAL A 53 7.30 -19.43 -6.25
CA VAL A 53 8.41 -20.41 -6.36
C VAL A 53 8.99 -20.34 -7.76
N ILE A 54 10.27 -19.95 -7.86
CA ILE A 54 10.94 -19.75 -9.16
C ILE A 54 11.31 -21.08 -9.84
N PRO A 55 11.99 -22.03 -9.16
CA PRO A 55 12.49 -23.22 -9.85
C PRO A 55 11.36 -24.16 -10.26
N ALA A 56 11.38 -24.63 -11.51
CA ALA A 56 10.31 -25.46 -12.07
C ALA A 56 10.19 -26.83 -11.39
N ASP A 57 11.30 -27.38 -10.90
CA ASP A 57 11.37 -28.62 -10.13
C ASP A 57 10.76 -28.48 -8.72
N LEU A 58 10.77 -27.27 -8.16
CA LEU A 58 10.15 -26.94 -6.88
C LEU A 58 8.73 -26.36 -7.01
N ALA A 59 8.18 -26.24 -8.22
CA ALA A 59 6.86 -25.63 -8.45
C ALA A 59 5.71 -26.26 -7.64
N HIS A 60 5.86 -27.53 -7.22
CA HIS A 60 4.91 -28.21 -6.34
C HIS A 60 4.78 -27.59 -4.95
N LEU A 61 5.76 -26.80 -4.51
CA LEU A 61 5.73 -26.08 -3.25
C LEU A 61 4.81 -24.85 -3.29
N TYR A 62 4.53 -24.29 -4.47
CA TYR A 62 3.72 -23.09 -4.61
C TYR A 62 2.30 -23.30 -4.06
N GLY A 63 1.92 -22.48 -3.07
CA GLY A 63 0.61 -22.58 -2.39
C GLY A 63 0.45 -23.81 -1.48
N SER A 64 1.52 -24.59 -1.27
CA SER A 64 1.52 -25.74 -0.35
C SER A 64 1.83 -25.32 1.09
N GLU A 65 1.46 -26.16 2.07
CA GLU A 65 1.88 -25.98 3.47
C GLU A 65 3.38 -26.27 3.68
N GLU A 66 4.03 -26.97 2.74
CA GLU A 66 5.44 -27.37 2.82
C GLU A 66 6.40 -26.21 2.52
N LEU A 67 5.94 -25.17 1.81
CA LEU A 67 6.75 -24.01 1.45
C LEU A 67 7.36 -23.32 2.68
N ALA A 68 6.58 -23.23 3.78
CA ALA A 68 7.02 -22.62 5.02
C ALA A 68 8.26 -23.32 5.61
N ALA A 69 8.24 -24.65 5.62
CA ALA A 69 9.34 -25.47 6.11
C ALA A 69 10.55 -25.38 5.17
N HIS A 70 10.31 -25.37 3.85
CA HIS A 70 11.37 -25.21 2.86
C HIS A 70 12.10 -23.87 2.99
N ARG A 71 11.36 -22.75 3.01
CA ARG A 71 11.92 -21.40 3.18
C ARG A 71 12.61 -21.22 4.53
N THR A 72 12.15 -21.92 5.58
CA THR A 72 12.86 -21.96 6.86
C THR A 72 14.25 -22.60 6.72
N ALA A 73 14.37 -23.68 5.94
CA ALA A 73 15.67 -24.30 5.68
C ALA A 73 16.58 -23.40 4.83
N GLU A 74 16.03 -22.74 3.81
CA GLU A 74 16.76 -21.74 3.00
C GLU A 74 17.32 -20.61 3.88
N LEU A 75 16.50 -20.08 4.79
CA LEU A 75 16.93 -19.05 5.74
C LEU A 75 18.08 -19.49 6.63
N VAL A 76 18.04 -20.72 7.15
CA VAL A 76 19.13 -21.24 8.00
C VAL A 76 20.44 -21.29 7.22
N VAL A 77 20.40 -21.73 5.95
CA VAL A 77 21.59 -21.75 5.08
C VAL A 77 22.08 -20.33 4.78
N ALA A 78 21.16 -19.41 4.48
CA ALA A 78 21.48 -18.01 4.20
C ALA A 78 22.14 -17.34 5.41
N LEU A 79 21.55 -17.44 6.60
CA LEU A 79 22.09 -16.86 7.83
C LEU A 79 23.43 -17.47 8.20
N THR A 80 23.61 -18.78 7.98
CA THR A 80 24.91 -19.45 8.15
C THR A 80 25.98 -18.84 7.23
N ALA A 81 25.64 -18.57 5.96
CA ALA A 81 26.56 -17.92 5.02
C ALA A 81 26.91 -16.48 5.42
N LEU A 82 25.97 -15.75 6.04
CA LEU A 82 26.22 -14.43 6.61
C LEU A 82 27.02 -14.47 7.93
N GLY A 83 27.06 -15.62 8.60
CA GLY A 83 27.68 -15.80 9.92
C GLY A 83 26.76 -15.45 11.09
N VAL A 84 25.47 -15.25 10.85
CA VAL A 84 24.48 -14.95 11.89
C VAL A 84 24.09 -16.25 12.60
N GLY A 85 24.35 -16.31 13.91
CA GLY A 85 24.09 -17.50 14.73
C GLY A 85 22.81 -17.43 15.58
N ASP A 86 22.22 -16.26 15.80
CA ASP A 86 20.97 -16.08 16.55
C ASP A 86 19.85 -15.68 15.57
N HIS A 87 18.90 -16.59 15.37
CA HIS A 87 17.70 -16.39 14.56
C HIS A 87 16.47 -16.75 15.37
N ARG A 88 15.41 -15.95 15.24
CA ARG A 88 14.15 -16.16 15.93
C ARG A 88 12.97 -15.85 15.03
N PHE A 89 11.97 -16.72 15.02
CA PHE A 89 10.66 -16.38 14.48
C PHE A 89 9.84 -15.63 15.53
N LEU A 90 9.30 -14.46 15.17
CA LEU A 90 8.45 -13.69 16.07
C LEU A 90 7.24 -14.53 16.50
N GLY A 91 6.86 -14.44 17.78
CA GLY A 91 5.76 -15.21 18.36
C GLY A 91 6.15 -16.59 18.89
N GLU A 92 7.39 -17.05 18.64
CA GLU A 92 7.88 -18.35 19.08
C GLU A 92 8.81 -18.28 20.30
N SER A 93 9.30 -19.44 20.74
CA SER A 93 10.25 -19.53 21.85
C SER A 93 11.45 -18.62 21.59
N GLY A 94 11.76 -17.74 22.54
CA GLY A 94 12.81 -16.72 22.42
C GLY A 94 12.37 -15.41 21.76
N ALA A 95 11.18 -15.35 21.15
CA ALA A 95 10.61 -14.14 20.56
C ALA A 95 9.10 -14.02 20.81
N ARG A 96 8.68 -14.46 22.00
CA ARG A 96 7.29 -14.42 22.49
C ARG A 96 7.26 -13.71 23.83
N ALA A 97 6.31 -12.80 24.00
CA ALA A 97 6.12 -12.10 25.27
C ALA A 97 5.85 -13.11 26.40
N PRO A 98 6.43 -12.89 27.60
CA PRO A 98 6.26 -13.81 28.73
C PRO A 98 4.79 -14.05 29.09
N GLY A 99 4.44 -15.31 29.36
CA GLY A 99 3.10 -15.69 29.79
C GLY A 99 2.08 -15.86 28.66
N LEU A 100 2.47 -15.66 27.38
CA LEU A 100 1.62 -15.95 26.23
C LEU A 100 1.93 -17.33 25.63
N ALA A 101 0.90 -18.00 25.12
CA ALA A 101 1.08 -19.21 24.31
C ALA A 101 1.82 -18.88 23.01
N PRO A 102 2.64 -19.79 22.46
CA PRO A 102 3.30 -19.59 21.17
C PRO A 102 2.31 -19.22 20.07
N ARG A 103 2.75 -18.36 19.15
CA ARG A 103 1.95 -17.92 18.01
C ARG A 103 2.79 -17.98 16.75
N VAL A 104 2.29 -18.71 15.76
CA VAL A 104 2.83 -18.69 14.40
C VAL A 104 2.11 -17.57 13.65
N TYR A 105 2.84 -16.51 13.31
CA TYR A 105 2.34 -15.49 12.41
C TYR A 105 2.54 -15.94 10.96
N ARG A 106 1.42 -16.10 10.24
CA ARG A 106 1.44 -16.48 8.82
C ARG A 106 1.73 -15.25 7.96
N ASP A 107 2.46 -15.43 6.88
CA ASP A 107 2.56 -14.46 5.79
C ASP A 107 1.16 -13.99 5.36
N SER A 108 0.94 -12.67 5.37
CA SER A 108 -0.34 -12.05 5.01
C SER A 108 -0.62 -12.13 3.50
N GLY A 109 0.41 -12.43 2.72
CA GLY A 109 0.45 -12.31 1.28
C GLY A 109 0.17 -10.89 0.80
N MET A 110 0.18 -10.72 -0.51
CA MET A 110 -0.03 -9.43 -1.14
C MET A 110 -0.83 -9.56 -2.44
N GLN A 111 -1.68 -8.57 -2.66
CA GLN A 111 -2.31 -8.30 -3.95
C GLN A 111 -2.19 -6.82 -4.29
N TRP A 112 -2.28 -6.49 -5.58
CA TRP A 112 -2.28 -5.10 -6.03
C TRP A 112 -3.63 -4.46 -5.76
N GLY A 113 -3.65 -3.51 -4.82
CA GLY A 113 -4.81 -2.69 -4.52
C GLY A 113 -5.07 -1.58 -5.54
N PRO A 114 -5.98 -0.64 -5.21
CA PRO A 114 -6.12 0.60 -5.96
C PRO A 114 -4.77 1.30 -6.17
N ASP A 115 -4.58 1.89 -7.35
CA ASP A 115 -3.37 2.64 -7.71
C ASP A 115 -2.04 1.86 -7.61
N ARG A 116 -2.09 0.53 -7.70
CA ARG A 116 -0.93 -0.37 -7.54
C ARG A 116 -0.23 -0.23 -6.18
N VAL A 117 -0.98 0.17 -5.16
CA VAL A 117 -0.52 0.09 -3.78
C VAL A 117 -0.66 -1.37 -3.32
N PRO A 118 0.40 -2.03 -2.83
CA PRO A 118 0.29 -3.37 -2.26
C PRO A 118 -0.68 -3.37 -1.06
N VAL A 119 -1.57 -4.36 -1.01
CA VAL A 119 -2.48 -4.59 0.11
C VAL A 119 -2.50 -6.09 0.45
N PRO A 120 -2.92 -6.49 1.67
CA PRO A 120 -3.01 -7.91 2.02
C PRO A 120 -3.95 -8.68 1.08
N LEU A 121 -3.77 -9.99 0.99
CA LEU A 121 -4.68 -10.87 0.26
C LEU A 121 -6.12 -10.78 0.80
N GLU A 122 -7.10 -10.83 -0.09
CA GLU A 122 -8.51 -10.97 0.27
C GLU A 122 -9.09 -12.31 -0.26
N PRO A 123 -9.67 -13.18 0.60
CA PRO A 123 -9.84 -13.01 2.04
C PRO A 123 -8.52 -13.17 2.82
N LEU A 124 -8.35 -12.33 3.85
CA LEU A 124 -7.18 -12.38 4.73
C LEU A 124 -7.27 -13.62 5.64
N HIS A 125 -6.17 -14.37 5.73
CA HIS A 125 -6.11 -15.53 6.61
C HIS A 125 -6.19 -15.10 8.10
N PRO A 126 -6.97 -15.76 8.97
CA PRO A 126 -7.09 -15.35 10.38
C PRO A 126 -5.76 -15.36 11.17
N ALA A 127 -4.83 -16.24 10.77
CA ALA A 127 -3.49 -16.30 11.36
C ALA A 127 -2.47 -15.36 10.68
N ALA A 128 -2.88 -14.55 9.70
CA ALA A 128 -2.00 -13.61 9.01
C ALA A 128 -1.35 -12.63 9.99
N PHE A 129 -0.12 -12.24 9.69
CA PHE A 129 0.66 -11.32 10.51
C PHE A 129 -0.04 -9.96 10.64
N THR A 130 -0.58 -9.42 9.56
CA THR A 130 -1.36 -8.17 9.61
C THR A 130 -2.72 -8.29 10.31
N ALA A 131 -3.24 -9.51 10.51
CA ALA A 131 -4.50 -9.74 11.23
C ALA A 131 -4.31 -9.81 12.76
N ALA A 132 -3.10 -10.04 13.25
CA ALA A 132 -2.83 -10.17 14.67
C ALA A 132 -2.83 -8.81 15.41
N PRO A 133 -3.07 -8.80 16.74
CA PRO A 133 -3.00 -7.57 17.52
C PRO A 133 -1.59 -6.95 17.47
N GLU A 134 -1.51 -5.66 17.17
CA GLU A 134 -0.24 -4.94 17.05
C GLU A 134 0.54 -4.93 18.36
N GLU A 135 -0.16 -4.69 19.45
CA GLU A 135 0.43 -4.62 20.79
C GLU A 135 1.06 -5.96 21.20
N GLU A 136 0.50 -7.08 20.76
CA GLU A 136 1.05 -8.42 20.99
C GLU A 136 2.39 -8.59 20.25
N GLN A 137 2.45 -8.16 18.99
CA GLN A 137 3.68 -8.22 18.18
C GLN A 137 4.78 -7.28 18.69
N ILE A 138 4.40 -6.11 19.19
CA ILE A 138 5.35 -5.19 19.84
C ILE A 138 5.88 -5.82 21.12
N ALA A 139 5.02 -6.43 21.94
CA ALA A 139 5.44 -7.12 23.16
C ALA A 139 6.37 -8.30 22.86
N ASP A 140 6.09 -9.06 21.80
CA ASP A 140 6.94 -10.15 21.33
C ASP A 140 8.34 -9.65 20.93
N LEU A 141 8.41 -8.53 20.19
CA LEU A 141 9.68 -7.95 19.78
C LEU A 141 10.43 -7.34 20.98
N LEU A 142 9.75 -6.63 21.88
CA LEU A 142 10.35 -6.12 23.13
C LEU A 142 10.98 -7.26 23.94
N ALA A 143 10.31 -8.42 24.03
CA ALA A 143 10.87 -9.57 24.70
C ALA A 143 12.17 -10.07 24.05
N VAL A 144 12.33 -9.95 22.73
CA VAL A 144 13.63 -10.23 22.06
C VAL A 144 14.66 -9.19 22.46
N LEU A 145 14.33 -7.90 22.36
CA LEU A 145 15.25 -6.79 22.66
C LEU A 145 15.80 -6.93 24.09
N ASP A 146 14.92 -7.21 25.07
CA ASP A 146 15.28 -7.41 26.47
C ASP A 146 16.19 -8.64 26.66
N GLN A 147 15.89 -9.76 25.97
CA GLN A 147 16.64 -11.01 26.12
C GLN A 147 18.08 -10.93 25.60
N VAL A 148 18.32 -10.12 24.56
CA VAL A 148 19.64 -9.99 23.94
C VAL A 148 20.38 -8.73 24.37
N ASP A 149 19.78 -7.93 25.26
CA ASP A 149 20.27 -6.63 25.70
C ASP A 149 20.58 -5.72 24.50
N ALA A 150 19.58 -5.58 23.62
CA ALA A 150 19.74 -4.90 22.34
C ALA A 150 20.11 -3.42 22.52
N ASP A 151 21.10 -2.94 21.77
CA ASP A 151 21.52 -1.53 21.73
C ASP A 151 21.21 -0.85 20.39
N LEU A 152 20.73 -1.61 19.40
CA LEU A 152 20.35 -1.12 18.07
C LEU A 152 19.28 -2.03 17.42
N VAL A 153 18.30 -1.40 16.77
CA VAL A 153 17.37 -2.08 15.86
C VAL A 153 17.64 -1.66 14.41
N LEU A 154 17.68 -2.64 13.51
CA LEU A 154 17.67 -2.47 12.06
C LEU A 154 16.33 -2.95 11.50
N SER A 155 15.68 -2.17 10.65
CA SER A 155 14.44 -2.60 9.97
C SER A 155 14.15 -1.77 8.71
N TYR A 156 12.92 -1.80 8.23
CA TYR A 156 12.46 -1.04 7.07
C TYR A 156 12.04 0.39 7.43
N ASP A 157 11.98 1.25 6.42
CA ASP A 157 11.36 2.56 6.55
C ASP A 157 9.84 2.48 6.69
N VAL A 158 9.18 3.62 6.90
CA VAL A 158 7.71 3.68 7.08
C VAL A 158 6.92 3.12 5.89
N GLY A 159 7.53 3.07 4.70
CA GLY A 159 6.95 2.49 3.50
C GLY A 159 7.12 0.98 3.39
N GLY A 160 7.92 0.34 4.26
CA GLY A 160 8.23 -1.08 4.15
C GLY A 160 9.00 -1.42 2.87
N GLY A 161 9.81 -0.48 2.35
CA GLY A 161 10.46 -0.63 1.05
C GLY A 161 9.48 -0.50 -0.11
N TYR A 162 9.09 -1.61 -0.75
CA TYR A 162 8.18 -1.58 -1.90
C TYR A 162 6.70 -1.53 -1.52
N GLY A 163 6.37 -1.56 -0.22
CA GLY A 163 5.01 -1.41 0.28
C GLY A 163 4.33 -2.71 0.71
N HIS A 164 5.03 -3.85 0.77
CA HIS A 164 4.41 -5.10 1.23
C HIS A 164 3.72 -4.90 2.60
N PRO A 165 2.49 -5.39 2.79
CA PRO A 165 1.76 -5.19 4.03
C PRO A 165 2.52 -5.65 5.28
N ASP A 166 3.18 -6.81 5.20
CA ASP A 166 3.98 -7.31 6.32
C ASP A 166 5.24 -6.48 6.55
N HIS A 167 5.85 -5.88 5.52
CA HIS A 167 7.01 -5.01 5.70
C HIS A 167 6.61 -3.71 6.40
N ILE A 168 5.49 -3.12 5.99
CA ILE A 168 4.91 -1.94 6.66
C ILE A 168 4.62 -2.26 8.12
N ARG A 169 4.04 -3.44 8.39
CA ARG A 169 3.74 -3.87 9.75
C ARG A 169 5.01 -4.10 10.58
N VAL A 170 6.02 -4.76 10.02
CA VAL A 170 7.33 -4.95 10.68
C VAL A 170 7.99 -3.61 10.98
N ALA A 171 8.04 -2.70 10.00
CA ALA A 171 8.62 -1.37 10.17
C ALA A 171 7.98 -0.62 11.35
N ARG A 172 6.65 -0.71 11.43
CA ARG A 172 5.85 -0.09 12.50
C ARG A 172 6.14 -0.69 13.87
N ILE A 173 6.09 -2.02 14.01
CA ILE A 173 6.36 -2.66 15.31
C ILE A 173 7.82 -2.48 15.73
N ALA A 174 8.77 -2.47 14.79
CA ALA A 174 10.19 -2.25 15.07
C ALA A 174 10.43 -0.83 15.60
N SER A 175 9.79 0.17 14.99
CA SER A 175 9.87 1.55 15.48
C SER A 175 9.26 1.72 16.86
N LEU A 176 8.07 1.14 17.11
CA LEU A 176 7.41 1.26 18.41
C LEU A 176 8.17 0.48 19.50
N ALA A 177 8.72 -0.69 19.18
CA ALA A 177 9.55 -1.45 20.11
C ALA A 177 10.86 -0.71 20.44
N ALA A 178 11.56 -0.19 19.43
CA ALA A 178 12.79 0.58 19.62
C ALA A 178 12.55 1.85 20.46
N GLU A 179 11.46 2.57 20.19
CA GLU A 179 11.05 3.75 20.96
C GLU A 179 10.75 3.39 22.43
N ARG A 180 9.96 2.34 22.66
CA ARG A 180 9.59 1.90 24.02
C ARG A 180 10.78 1.34 24.81
N HIS A 181 11.70 0.66 24.13
CA HIS A 181 12.94 0.15 24.73
C HIS A 181 13.99 1.26 24.91
N GLY A 182 13.84 2.40 24.22
CA GLY A 182 14.75 3.55 24.35
C GLY A 182 16.05 3.43 23.57
N ILE A 183 16.07 2.67 22.47
CA ILE A 183 17.26 2.41 21.64
C ILE A 183 17.09 2.93 20.21
N PRO A 184 18.18 3.25 19.50
CA PRO A 184 18.08 3.75 18.13
C PRO A 184 17.51 2.70 17.16
N LEU A 185 16.69 3.18 16.23
CA LEU A 185 16.29 2.48 15.02
C LEU A 185 17.02 3.06 13.81
N PHE A 186 17.63 2.21 13.01
CA PHE A 186 18.12 2.54 11.67
C PHE A 186 17.30 1.78 10.63
N VAL A 187 16.84 2.50 9.61
CA VAL A 187 16.05 1.93 8.53
C VAL A 187 16.88 1.80 7.27
N VAL A 188 16.78 0.65 6.61
CA VAL A 188 17.39 0.45 5.28
C VAL A 188 16.65 1.30 4.25
N LEU A 189 17.43 1.95 3.39
CA LEU A 189 16.93 2.82 2.34
C LEU A 189 16.98 2.11 0.99
N PRO A 190 15.93 2.23 0.15
CA PRO A 190 15.98 1.71 -1.20
C PRO A 190 17.04 2.48 -2.02
N GLU A 191 17.58 1.84 -3.05
CA GLU A 191 18.62 2.43 -3.91
C GLU A 191 18.19 3.78 -4.53
N ALA A 192 16.90 3.90 -4.87
CA ALA A 192 16.30 5.10 -5.44
C ALA A 192 16.06 6.24 -4.42
N ALA A 193 16.31 6.03 -3.12
CA ALA A 193 16.10 7.05 -2.10
C ALA A 193 17.05 8.25 -2.30
N SER A 194 16.53 9.45 -2.04
CA SER A 194 17.36 10.66 -2.01
C SER A 194 18.45 10.53 -0.95
N VAL A 195 19.69 10.76 -1.36
CA VAL A 195 20.86 10.70 -0.49
C VAL A 195 20.90 11.94 0.38
N LEU A 196 20.89 11.74 1.70
CA LEU A 196 21.09 12.81 2.67
C LEU A 196 22.47 12.67 3.32
N SER A 197 23.05 13.79 3.76
CA SER A 197 24.36 13.79 4.42
C SER A 197 24.40 12.99 5.72
N VAL A 198 23.23 12.81 6.35
CA VAL A 198 23.04 12.04 7.60
C VAL A 198 22.97 10.54 7.38
N ASP A 199 22.89 10.08 6.12
CA ASP A 199 22.79 8.67 5.79
C ASP A 199 24.12 7.95 6.07
N VAL A 200 23.98 6.72 6.55
CA VAL A 200 25.08 5.79 6.82
C VAL A 200 25.17 4.81 5.67
N ASN A 201 26.32 4.79 4.99
CA ASN A 201 26.58 3.82 3.94
C ASN A 201 27.43 2.68 4.51
N SER A 202 27.01 1.45 4.23
CA SER A 202 27.77 0.23 4.47
C SER A 202 28.30 -0.27 3.14
N GLU A 203 29.56 0.08 2.86
CA GLU A 203 30.29 -0.42 1.69
C GLU A 203 30.83 -1.81 1.97
N LEU A 204 30.55 -2.75 1.07
CA LEU A 204 30.91 -4.16 1.22
C LEU A 204 32.27 -4.43 0.57
N ASP A 205 33.17 -5.04 1.32
CA ASP A 205 34.38 -5.63 0.74
C ASP A 205 34.06 -6.91 -0.06
N ASP A 206 35.08 -7.53 -0.66
CA ASP A 206 34.87 -8.72 -1.48
C ASP A 206 34.43 -9.95 -0.68
N GLU A 207 34.81 -10.07 0.59
CA GLU A 207 34.39 -11.17 1.45
C GLU A 207 32.92 -11.00 1.87
N GLU A 208 32.55 -9.81 2.34
CA GLU A 208 31.20 -9.42 2.72
C GLU A 208 30.23 -9.55 1.53
N TYR A 209 30.67 -9.11 0.35
CA TYR A 209 29.91 -9.25 -0.89
C TYR A 209 29.73 -10.71 -1.31
N SER A 210 30.79 -11.53 -1.19
CA SER A 210 30.74 -12.96 -1.49
C SER A 210 29.78 -13.71 -0.56
N ARG A 211 29.81 -13.41 0.74
CA ARG A 211 28.88 -13.96 1.73
C ARG A 211 27.44 -13.57 1.42
N LYS A 212 27.17 -12.30 1.12
CA LYS A 212 25.83 -11.83 0.68
C LYS A 212 25.34 -12.61 -0.53
N ARG A 213 26.18 -12.77 -1.56
CA ARG A 213 25.81 -13.54 -2.76
C ARG A 213 25.52 -15.01 -2.48
N THR A 214 26.30 -15.62 -1.60
CA THR A 214 26.08 -17.01 -1.18
C THR A 214 24.75 -17.15 -0.42
N ALA A 215 24.45 -16.22 0.47
CA ALA A 215 23.18 -16.18 1.19
C ALA A 215 21.99 -15.93 0.24
N LEU A 216 22.13 -15.05 -0.76
CA LEU A 216 21.08 -14.83 -1.77
C LEU A 216 20.79 -16.10 -2.55
N ALA A 217 21.83 -16.84 -2.94
CA ALA A 217 21.69 -18.10 -3.66
C ALA A 217 21.06 -19.21 -2.81
N ALA A 218 21.09 -19.11 -1.48
CA ALA A 218 20.45 -20.06 -0.59
C ALA A 218 18.92 -19.93 -0.58
N HIS A 219 18.39 -18.74 -0.88
CA HIS A 219 16.95 -18.48 -1.06
C HIS A 219 16.49 -18.86 -2.47
N ALA A 220 16.79 -20.07 -2.92
CA ALA A 220 16.62 -20.53 -4.30
C ALA A 220 15.16 -20.49 -4.78
N THR A 221 14.18 -20.63 -3.89
CA THR A 221 12.76 -20.49 -4.24
C THR A 221 12.38 -19.05 -4.59
N GLN A 222 13.09 -18.04 -4.05
CA GLN A 222 12.75 -16.62 -4.15
C GLN A 222 13.73 -15.79 -4.98
N VAL A 223 14.99 -16.22 -5.10
CA VAL A 223 16.08 -15.45 -5.70
C VAL A 223 16.90 -16.32 -6.64
N VAL A 224 17.14 -15.80 -7.84
CA VAL A 224 18.12 -16.35 -8.79
C VAL A 224 19.31 -15.43 -8.87
N VAL A 225 20.52 -15.95 -8.61
CA VAL A 225 21.78 -15.21 -8.68
C VAL A 225 22.55 -15.61 -9.94
N GLU A 226 22.84 -14.65 -10.81
CA GLU A 226 23.57 -14.84 -12.06
C GLU A 226 24.67 -13.78 -12.19
N GLY A 227 25.93 -14.19 -12.03
CA GLY A 227 27.04 -13.23 -11.98
C GLY A 227 26.82 -12.21 -10.86
N GLU A 228 26.97 -10.92 -11.15
CA GLU A 228 26.75 -9.83 -10.19
C GLU A 228 25.29 -9.33 -10.16
N GLN A 229 24.37 -10.06 -10.77
CA GLN A 229 22.95 -9.74 -10.80
C GLN A 229 22.13 -10.76 -10.04
N MET A 230 20.97 -10.32 -9.58
CA MET A 230 19.93 -11.20 -9.07
C MET A 230 18.58 -10.88 -9.69
N ARG A 231 17.66 -11.84 -9.63
CA ARG A 231 16.29 -11.70 -10.10
C ARG A 231 15.35 -12.37 -9.11
N LEU A 232 14.21 -11.73 -8.86
CA LEU A 232 13.11 -12.29 -8.07
C LEU A 232 12.12 -13.04 -8.98
N SER A 233 11.03 -13.53 -8.42
CA SER A 233 10.01 -14.26 -9.19
C SER A 233 9.34 -13.39 -10.26
N SER A 234 9.25 -12.09 -10.00
CA SER A 234 8.77 -11.08 -10.93
C SER A 234 9.83 -9.99 -11.13
N GLY A 235 9.84 -9.41 -12.34
CA GLY A 235 10.72 -8.32 -12.71
C GLY A 235 11.98 -8.73 -13.49
N GLU A 236 12.69 -7.71 -13.98
CA GLU A 236 13.95 -7.87 -14.69
C GLU A 236 15.11 -8.12 -13.70
N PRO A 237 16.18 -8.81 -14.11
CA PRO A 237 17.41 -8.89 -13.32
C PRO A 237 17.95 -7.50 -12.96
N PHE A 238 18.48 -7.38 -11.74
CA PHE A 238 19.04 -6.14 -11.22
C PHE A 238 20.35 -6.42 -10.45
N PRO A 239 21.27 -5.43 -10.34
CA PRO A 239 22.57 -5.65 -9.74
C PRO A 239 22.47 -5.96 -8.25
N ILE A 240 23.33 -6.87 -7.78
CA ILE A 240 23.54 -7.10 -6.35
C ILE A 240 24.43 -5.95 -5.87
N GLY A 241 23.83 -5.01 -5.14
CA GLY A 241 24.52 -3.81 -4.65
C GLY A 241 25.64 -4.11 -3.66
N ARG A 242 26.76 -3.37 -3.80
CA ARG A 242 27.90 -3.34 -2.87
C ARG A 242 27.80 -2.26 -1.80
N VAL A 243 26.75 -1.46 -1.83
CA VAL A 243 26.51 -0.40 -0.85
C VAL A 243 25.10 -0.55 -0.33
N GLU A 244 24.97 -0.75 0.97
CA GLU A 244 23.69 -0.78 1.68
C GLU A 244 23.57 0.50 2.51
N ARG A 245 22.45 1.21 2.39
CA ARG A 245 22.30 2.54 2.99
C ARG A 245 21.27 2.52 4.10
N PHE A 246 21.57 3.20 5.18
CA PHE A 246 20.72 3.30 6.36
C PHE A 246 20.50 4.75 6.78
N ARG A 247 19.35 4.99 7.39
CA ARG A 247 19.02 6.27 8.03
C ARG A 247 18.55 6.04 9.45
N ARG A 248 19.14 6.78 10.39
CA ARG A 248 18.63 6.81 11.76
C ARG A 248 17.26 7.47 11.77
N VAL A 249 16.29 6.82 12.40
CA VAL A 249 14.97 7.41 12.62
C VAL A 249 15.09 8.45 13.73
N GLY A 250 14.75 9.71 13.42
CA GLY A 250 14.64 10.78 14.41
C GLY A 250 13.30 10.73 15.15
N SER A 251 13.17 11.46 16.25
CA SER A 251 11.94 11.53 17.06
C SER A 251 10.70 12.04 16.31
N GLU A 252 10.89 12.70 15.16
CA GLU A 252 9.80 13.26 14.33
C GLU A 252 9.29 12.32 13.23
N ASN A 253 9.98 11.21 12.95
CA ASN A 253 9.53 10.18 11.99
C ASN A 253 8.64 9.13 12.68
N THR A 254 7.70 9.63 13.49
CA THR A 254 6.76 8.78 14.22
C THR A 254 5.83 8.12 13.22
N PHE A 255 5.71 6.79 13.27
CA PHE A 255 4.59 6.13 12.60
C PHE A 255 3.31 6.80 13.11
N PRO A 256 2.40 7.26 12.22
CA PRO A 256 1.13 7.77 12.67
C PRO A 256 0.46 6.73 13.59
N ALA A 257 -0.13 7.15 14.70
CA ALA A 257 -0.82 6.25 15.63
C ALA A 257 -1.79 5.32 14.87
N ALA A 258 -1.95 4.09 15.34
CA ALA A 258 -2.68 3.02 14.67
C ALA A 258 -4.12 3.46 14.45
N GLY A 259 -4.41 4.00 13.26
CA GLY A 259 -5.64 4.72 12.95
C GLY A 259 -5.50 5.67 11.76
N ALA A 260 -4.31 6.23 11.52
CA ALA A 260 -4.13 7.23 10.46
C ALA A 260 -3.98 6.66 9.03
N LEU A 261 -3.72 5.35 8.85
CA LEU A 261 -3.56 4.76 7.52
C LEU A 261 -4.79 4.03 6.96
N GLN A 262 -5.91 3.92 7.69
CA GLN A 262 -7.12 3.31 7.12
C GLN A 262 -8.40 3.67 7.87
N GLU A 263 -8.60 4.89 8.36
CA GLU A 263 -9.95 5.31 8.74
C GLU A 263 -10.74 5.74 7.50
N ARG A 264 -11.62 4.85 7.02
CA ARG A 264 -12.86 5.32 6.39
C ARG A 264 -13.44 6.36 7.37
N PRO A 265 -13.75 7.60 6.96
CA PRO A 265 -14.17 8.64 7.88
C PRO A 265 -15.27 8.09 8.80
N GLY A 266 -14.99 8.05 10.10
CA GLY A 266 -15.87 7.50 11.12
C GLY A 266 -17.22 8.20 11.16
N LEU A 267 -18.18 7.62 11.87
CA LEU A 267 -19.54 8.18 12.00
C LEU A 267 -19.53 9.63 12.51
N GLY A 268 -18.58 9.99 13.38
CA GLY A 268 -18.43 11.35 13.92
C GLY A 268 -18.03 12.40 12.88
N SER A 269 -17.08 12.11 11.99
CA SER A 269 -16.69 13.06 10.93
C SER A 269 -17.79 13.18 9.86
N ARG A 270 -18.49 12.09 9.56
CA ARG A 270 -19.69 12.12 8.70
C ARG A 270 -20.77 13.03 9.27
N LEU A 271 -21.02 12.98 10.57
CA LEU A 271 -22.00 13.85 11.25
C LEU A 271 -21.57 15.32 11.25
N LEU A 272 -20.28 15.62 11.32
CA LEU A 272 -19.77 17.00 11.31
C LEU A 272 -19.96 17.69 9.95
N TYR A 273 -19.70 16.99 8.84
CA TYR A 273 -19.80 17.58 7.49
C TYR A 273 -21.23 17.54 6.91
N SER A 274 -22.10 16.64 7.41
CA SER A 274 -23.50 16.51 6.98
C SER A 274 -24.29 17.83 6.93
N PRO A 275 -24.36 18.64 8.00
CA PRO A 275 -25.18 19.86 8.00
C PRO A 275 -24.66 20.89 7.00
N LEU A 276 -23.34 21.02 6.86
CA LEU A 276 -22.73 21.95 5.92
C LEU A 276 -23.00 21.52 4.47
N SER A 277 -22.87 20.23 4.17
CA SER A 277 -23.16 19.69 2.83
C SER A 277 -24.63 19.79 2.46
N LEU A 278 -25.53 19.52 3.41
CA LEU A 278 -26.98 19.74 3.23
C LEU A 278 -27.28 21.21 2.95
N ALA A 279 -26.68 22.13 3.72
CA ALA A 279 -26.86 23.56 3.53
C ALA A 279 -26.33 24.04 2.16
N LEU A 280 -25.15 23.56 1.74
CA LEU A 280 -24.60 23.86 0.43
C LEU A 280 -25.53 23.39 -0.70
N GLY A 281 -26.03 22.15 -0.61
CA GLY A 281 -27.01 21.61 -1.53
C GLY A 281 -28.28 22.45 -1.60
N ALA A 282 -28.80 22.86 -0.44
CA ALA A 282 -29.99 23.69 -0.34
C ALA A 282 -29.79 25.07 -0.99
N VAL A 283 -28.68 25.76 -0.70
CA VAL A 283 -28.36 27.07 -1.28
C VAL A 283 -28.25 26.98 -2.81
N VAL A 284 -27.53 25.98 -3.31
CA VAL A 284 -27.41 25.78 -4.77
C VAL A 284 -28.74 25.40 -5.38
N GLY A 285 -29.54 24.57 -4.71
CA GLY A 285 -30.91 24.23 -5.12
C GLY A 285 -31.80 25.47 -5.26
N VAL A 286 -31.69 26.44 -4.34
CA VAL A 286 -32.41 27.72 -4.42
C VAL A 286 -31.97 28.53 -5.65
N ILE A 287 -30.66 28.76 -5.78
CA ILE A 287 -30.10 29.61 -6.84
C ILE A 287 -30.45 29.04 -8.22
N THR A 288 -30.24 27.74 -8.40
CA THR A 288 -30.50 27.06 -9.67
C THR A 288 -32.00 26.95 -9.98
N THR A 289 -32.86 26.81 -8.97
CA THR A 289 -34.31 26.84 -9.16
C THR A 289 -34.82 28.24 -9.55
N ILE A 290 -34.18 29.32 -9.10
CA ILE A 290 -34.52 30.66 -9.61
C ILE A 290 -34.00 30.82 -11.05
N ALA A 291 -32.75 30.42 -11.29
CA ALA A 291 -32.08 30.62 -12.56
C ALA A 291 -32.69 29.80 -13.71
N HIS A 292 -33.27 28.61 -13.45
CA HIS A 292 -33.74 27.71 -14.50
C HIS A 292 -34.82 28.31 -15.42
N GLN A 293 -35.57 29.30 -14.92
CA GLN A 293 -36.67 29.93 -15.66
C GLN A 293 -36.20 30.90 -16.75
N ARG A 294 -34.91 31.27 -16.78
CA ARG A 294 -34.41 32.28 -17.73
C ARG A 294 -34.41 31.73 -19.15
N THR A 295 -35.11 32.41 -20.05
CA THR A 295 -35.12 32.11 -21.49
C THR A 295 -34.45 33.22 -22.30
N LEU A 296 -33.88 32.86 -23.45
CA LEU A 296 -33.30 33.79 -24.42
C LEU A 296 -34.05 33.60 -25.74
N VAL A 297 -34.59 34.68 -26.31
CA VAL A 297 -35.31 34.64 -27.58
C VAL A 297 -34.36 35.07 -28.70
N VAL A 298 -34.19 34.22 -29.72
CA VAL A 298 -33.36 34.47 -30.90
C VAL A 298 -34.18 34.17 -32.14
N GLY A 299 -34.61 35.23 -32.85
CA GLY A 299 -35.62 35.10 -33.91
C GLY A 299 -36.92 34.54 -33.33
N ASP A 300 -37.45 33.47 -33.93
CA ASP A 300 -38.67 32.79 -33.47
C ASP A 300 -38.39 31.67 -32.44
N LEU A 301 -37.13 31.43 -32.07
CA LEU A 301 -36.74 30.36 -31.18
C LEU A 301 -36.57 30.85 -29.73
N THR A 302 -37.24 30.18 -28.79
CA THR A 302 -37.06 30.41 -27.34
C THR A 302 -36.11 29.37 -26.76
N LEU A 303 -34.90 29.80 -26.38
CA LEU A 303 -33.87 28.93 -25.81
C LEU A 303 -33.93 28.95 -24.28
N PRO A 304 -33.98 27.77 -23.61
CA PRO A 304 -34.04 27.66 -22.15
C PRO A 304 -32.64 27.76 -21.53
N VAL A 305 -31.96 28.89 -21.75
CA VAL A 305 -30.56 29.09 -21.32
C VAL A 305 -30.37 28.92 -19.80
N GLY A 306 -31.38 29.32 -19.02
CA GLY A 306 -31.40 29.16 -17.57
C GLY A 306 -31.42 27.71 -17.15
N LEU A 307 -32.26 26.88 -17.80
CA LEU A 307 -32.35 25.45 -17.53
C LEU A 307 -31.02 24.75 -17.81
N VAL A 308 -30.42 25.02 -18.98
CA VAL A 308 -29.13 24.42 -19.37
C VAL A 308 -28.03 24.80 -18.37
N ALA A 309 -27.91 26.09 -18.04
CA ALA A 309 -26.90 26.56 -17.09
C ALA A 309 -27.11 25.96 -15.68
N SER A 310 -28.36 25.86 -15.24
CA SER A 310 -28.70 25.31 -13.93
C SER A 310 -28.38 23.83 -13.84
N LEU A 311 -28.73 23.03 -14.86
CA LEU A 311 -28.39 21.60 -14.91
C LEU A 311 -26.87 21.39 -14.96
N ALA A 312 -26.15 22.21 -15.71
CA ALA A 312 -24.68 22.18 -15.75
C ALA A 312 -24.09 22.50 -14.37
N ALA A 313 -24.60 23.50 -13.66
CA ALA A 313 -24.14 23.85 -12.31
C ALA A 313 -24.36 22.71 -11.30
N VAL A 314 -25.52 22.06 -11.34
CA VAL A 314 -25.82 20.89 -10.48
C VAL A 314 -24.89 19.72 -10.80
N ALA A 315 -24.71 19.40 -12.09
CA ALA A 315 -23.81 18.34 -12.51
C ALA A 315 -22.36 18.61 -12.08
N LEU A 316 -21.85 19.82 -12.30
CA LEU A 316 -20.50 20.22 -11.92
C LEU A 316 -20.27 20.17 -10.41
N LEU A 317 -21.23 20.64 -9.62
CA LEU A 317 -21.14 20.57 -8.16
C LEU A 317 -21.06 19.12 -7.67
N LEU A 318 -22.04 18.30 -8.06
CA LEU A 318 -22.13 16.93 -7.57
C LEU A 318 -20.99 16.07 -8.10
N LEU A 319 -20.61 16.22 -9.38
CA LEU A 319 -19.47 15.51 -9.97
C LEU A 319 -18.15 15.97 -9.37
N GLY A 320 -17.96 17.28 -9.16
CA GLY A 320 -16.78 17.83 -8.50
C GLY A 320 -16.60 17.27 -7.09
N LEU A 321 -17.66 17.28 -6.28
CA LEU A 321 -17.66 16.64 -4.97
C LEU A 321 -17.40 15.14 -5.06
N ARG A 322 -17.96 14.46 -6.07
CA ARG A 322 -17.77 13.01 -6.27
C ARG A 322 -16.33 12.64 -6.63
N LEU A 323 -15.61 13.51 -7.34
CA LEU A 323 -14.22 13.32 -7.75
C LEU A 323 -13.23 13.66 -6.62
N VAL A 324 -13.55 14.66 -5.80
CA VAL A 324 -12.68 15.10 -4.69
C VAL A 324 -12.89 14.25 -3.44
N MET A 325 -14.13 13.88 -3.13
CA MET A 325 -14.46 13.21 -1.87
C MET A 325 -14.33 11.68 -1.99
N PRO A 326 -13.70 11.02 -1.00
CA PRO A 326 -13.51 9.57 -1.02
C PRO A 326 -14.82 8.80 -0.79
N ASP A 327 -15.77 9.34 -0.03
CA ASP A 327 -17.07 8.70 0.22
C ASP A 327 -18.23 9.32 -0.58
N ARG A 328 -19.30 8.53 -0.77
CA ARG A 328 -20.54 8.97 -1.42
C ARG A 328 -21.49 9.73 -0.48
N PHE A 329 -21.17 9.81 0.81
CA PHE A 329 -22.09 10.30 1.84
C PHE A 329 -22.20 11.82 1.82
N VAL A 330 -21.10 12.54 1.60
CA VAL A 330 -21.10 14.00 1.40
C VAL A 330 -21.89 14.39 0.14
N VAL A 331 -21.69 13.64 -0.95
CA VAL A 331 -22.43 13.85 -2.21
C VAL A 331 -23.92 13.57 -2.02
N LEU A 332 -24.28 12.52 -1.28
CA LEU A 332 -25.66 12.19 -0.94
C LEU A 332 -26.34 13.30 -0.13
N CYS A 333 -25.68 13.82 0.91
CA CYS A 333 -26.19 14.91 1.73
C CYS A 333 -26.40 16.18 0.90
N THR A 334 -25.44 16.52 0.03
CA THR A 334 -25.54 17.67 -0.87
C THR A 334 -26.70 17.50 -1.87
N ALA A 335 -26.82 16.33 -2.49
CA ALA A 335 -27.91 16.02 -3.39
C ALA A 335 -29.28 16.06 -2.68
N MET A 336 -29.36 15.57 -1.44
CA MET A 336 -30.58 15.61 -0.65
C MET A 336 -31.01 17.05 -0.35
N GLY A 337 -30.09 17.91 0.10
CA GLY A 337 -30.38 19.33 0.34
C GLY A 337 -30.89 20.04 -0.92
N LEU A 338 -30.27 19.74 -2.06
CA LEU A 338 -30.67 20.27 -3.36
C LEU A 338 -32.08 19.81 -3.77
N LEU A 339 -32.34 18.50 -3.73
CA LEU A 339 -33.63 17.94 -4.16
C LEU A 339 -34.77 18.32 -3.22
N VAL A 340 -34.51 18.44 -1.91
CA VAL A 340 -35.48 18.96 -0.95
C VAL A 340 -35.89 20.39 -1.30
N MET A 341 -34.94 21.27 -1.63
CA MET A 341 -35.27 22.65 -2.02
C MET A 341 -36.02 22.73 -3.35
N ILE A 342 -35.64 21.92 -4.34
CA ILE A 342 -36.39 21.81 -5.61
C ILE A 342 -37.83 21.34 -5.34
N GLY A 343 -38.00 20.33 -4.49
CA GLY A 343 -39.31 19.82 -4.10
C GLY A 343 -40.15 20.88 -3.38
N LEU A 344 -39.56 21.59 -2.42
CA LEU A 344 -40.22 22.68 -1.69
C LEU A 344 -40.68 23.81 -2.61
N PHE A 345 -39.88 24.19 -3.60
CA PHE A 345 -40.24 25.23 -4.57
C PHE A 345 -41.16 24.76 -5.71
N SER A 346 -41.42 23.45 -5.78
CA SER A 346 -42.51 22.90 -6.59
C SER A 346 -43.88 23.07 -5.91
N LEU A 347 -43.91 23.34 -4.60
CA LEU A 347 -45.14 23.60 -3.85
C LEU A 347 -45.65 25.04 -4.08
N ARG A 348 -46.94 25.25 -3.87
CA ARG A 348 -47.55 26.59 -3.89
C ARG A 348 -47.09 27.39 -2.66
N SER A 349 -46.58 28.59 -2.89
CA SER A 349 -46.28 29.54 -1.81
C SER A 349 -47.57 30.14 -1.24
N THR A 350 -47.46 30.79 -0.07
CA THR A 350 -48.56 31.52 0.58
C THR A 350 -49.11 32.69 -0.27
N GLY A 351 -48.32 33.19 -1.23
CA GLY A 351 -48.75 34.18 -2.22
C GLY A 351 -49.36 33.58 -3.50
N GLY A 352 -49.56 32.26 -3.56
CA GLY A 352 -50.14 31.56 -4.72
C GLY A 352 -49.18 31.32 -5.89
N SER A 353 -47.97 31.86 -5.84
CA SER A 353 -46.94 31.66 -6.87
C SER A 353 -46.23 30.31 -6.69
N VAL A 354 -45.85 29.69 -7.81
CA VAL A 354 -45.02 28.48 -7.87
C VAL A 354 -43.73 28.83 -8.59
N LEU A 355 -42.59 28.51 -7.99
CA LEU A 355 -41.28 28.84 -8.57
C LEU A 355 -40.87 27.86 -9.67
N ILE A 356 -41.44 26.66 -9.71
CA ILE A 356 -41.25 25.72 -10.81
C ILE A 356 -42.58 25.60 -11.55
N PRO A 357 -42.76 26.31 -12.68
CA PRO A 357 -44.01 26.28 -13.41
C PRO A 357 -44.30 24.87 -13.93
N ALA A 358 -45.58 24.48 -13.96
CA ALA A 358 -46.04 23.19 -14.49
C ALA A 358 -46.03 23.17 -16.04
N ASN A 359 -44.88 23.48 -16.63
CA ASN A 359 -44.61 23.45 -18.06
C ASN A 359 -43.46 22.49 -18.38
N GLY A 360 -43.19 22.26 -19.68
CA GLY A 360 -42.16 21.31 -20.10
C GLY A 360 -40.77 21.59 -19.51
N TRP A 361 -40.40 22.87 -19.35
CA TRP A 361 -39.10 23.26 -18.80
C TRP A 361 -39.00 23.05 -17.28
N GLY A 362 -40.06 23.34 -16.53
CA GLY A 362 -40.11 23.11 -15.08
C GLY A 362 -40.14 21.61 -14.74
N ILE A 363 -40.89 20.81 -15.51
CA ILE A 363 -40.87 19.33 -15.36
C ILE A 363 -39.47 18.79 -15.69
N ALA A 364 -38.85 19.27 -16.77
CA ALA A 364 -37.49 18.89 -17.14
C ALA A 364 -36.49 19.24 -16.04
N TRP A 365 -36.60 20.40 -15.40
CA TRP A 365 -35.74 20.80 -14.29
C TRP A 365 -35.79 19.80 -13.11
N ILE A 366 -36.99 19.40 -12.70
CA ILE A 366 -37.18 18.45 -11.60
C ILE A 366 -36.58 17.09 -11.95
N ILE A 367 -36.96 16.53 -13.10
CA ILE A 367 -36.57 15.18 -13.50
C ILE A 367 -35.07 15.09 -13.74
N LEU A 368 -34.51 16.01 -14.53
CA LEU A 368 -33.11 15.95 -14.92
C LEU A 368 -32.18 16.21 -13.73
N SER A 369 -32.55 17.07 -12.78
CA SER A 369 -31.77 17.27 -11.55
C SER A 369 -31.73 16.01 -10.68
N ALA A 370 -32.86 15.29 -10.55
CA ALA A 370 -32.92 14.02 -9.84
C ALA A 370 -32.11 12.93 -10.55
N VAL A 371 -32.18 12.87 -11.88
CA VAL A 371 -31.38 11.92 -12.67
C VAL A 371 -29.88 12.21 -12.54
N ILE A 372 -29.46 13.47 -12.61
CA ILE A 372 -28.06 13.86 -12.39
C ILE A 372 -27.59 13.40 -11.00
N ALA A 373 -28.37 13.69 -9.96
CA ALA A 373 -28.04 13.26 -8.60
C ALA A 373 -27.90 11.73 -8.50
N LEU A 374 -28.87 10.98 -9.04
CA LEU A 374 -28.84 9.52 -9.05
C LEU A 374 -27.61 8.97 -9.78
N VAL A 375 -27.34 9.47 -10.99
CA VAL A 375 -26.21 9.04 -11.82
C VAL A 375 -24.89 9.31 -11.10
N VAL A 376 -24.71 10.50 -10.54
CA VAL A 376 -23.46 10.86 -9.85
C VAL A 376 -23.27 10.04 -8.56
N ILE A 377 -24.33 9.80 -7.79
CA ILE A 377 -24.28 8.97 -6.58
C ILE A 377 -24.00 7.50 -6.91
N ALA A 378 -24.60 6.98 -7.98
CA ALA A 378 -24.40 5.61 -8.47
C ALA A 378 -23.10 5.44 -9.27
N TRP A 379 -22.42 6.54 -9.63
CA TRP A 379 -21.28 6.51 -10.54
C TRP A 379 -20.13 5.67 -9.98
N PRO A 380 -19.71 4.61 -10.69
CA PRO A 380 -18.56 3.80 -10.32
C PRO A 380 -17.29 4.66 -10.42
N ARG A 381 -16.28 4.39 -9.59
CA ARG A 381 -15.00 5.10 -9.71
C ARG A 381 -14.36 4.73 -11.06
N LEU A 382 -14.51 5.60 -12.06
CA LEU A 382 -13.81 5.46 -13.34
C LEU A 382 -12.34 5.75 -13.09
N ARG A 383 -11.51 4.71 -13.15
CA ARG A 383 -10.06 4.87 -13.16
C ARG A 383 -9.71 5.56 -14.47
N MET A 384 -9.08 6.73 -14.40
CA MET A 384 -8.32 7.21 -15.55
C MET A 384 -7.17 6.22 -15.73
N SER A 385 -7.24 5.41 -16.78
CA SER A 385 -6.07 4.72 -17.30
C SER A 385 -5.07 5.81 -17.63
N THR A 386 -4.04 5.99 -16.82
CA THR A 386 -2.92 6.84 -17.18
C THR A 386 -2.38 6.33 -18.50
N ALA A 387 -2.59 7.14 -19.54
CA ALA A 387 -2.15 6.88 -20.88
C ALA A 387 -0.64 6.61 -20.83
N ARG A 388 -0.23 5.49 -21.43
CA ARG A 388 1.18 5.19 -21.70
C ARG A 388 1.78 6.42 -22.40
N VAL A 389 2.76 7.04 -21.78
CA VAL A 389 3.65 7.97 -22.48
C VAL A 389 4.38 7.12 -23.51
N HIS A 390 3.97 7.27 -24.77
CA HIS A 390 4.58 6.65 -25.92
C HIS A 390 5.91 7.37 -26.18
N VAL A 391 7.01 6.80 -25.69
CA VAL A 391 8.35 7.16 -26.15
C VAL A 391 8.57 6.43 -27.47
N ASP A 392 8.39 7.16 -28.57
CA ASP A 392 8.76 6.70 -29.91
C ASP A 392 10.28 6.52 -29.99
N ARG A 393 10.72 5.26 -30.06
CA ARG A 393 12.01 4.89 -30.68
C ARG A 393 11.78 3.65 -31.54
N ARG A 394 11.82 3.87 -32.85
CA ARG A 394 11.87 2.85 -33.92
C ARG A 394 12.69 1.60 -33.54
N GLY A 395 12.06 0.43 -33.60
CA GLY A 395 12.66 -0.91 -33.46
C GLY A 395 11.60 -1.96 -33.04
N PRO A 396 11.68 -3.24 -33.46
CA PRO A 396 10.54 -3.90 -34.11
C PRO A 396 9.56 -4.64 -33.19
N ARG A 397 8.27 -4.34 -33.43
CA ARG A 397 7.02 -5.14 -33.32
C ARG A 397 6.93 -6.21 -32.23
N LEU A 398 6.21 -5.85 -31.16
CA LEU A 398 5.60 -6.74 -30.17
C LEU A 398 4.35 -7.43 -30.74
N CYS A 399 4.26 -8.75 -30.60
CA CYS A 399 2.99 -9.47 -30.66
C CYS A 399 2.22 -9.28 -29.34
N ALA A 400 0.90 -9.19 -29.46
CA ALA A 400 -0.04 -8.96 -28.38
C ALA A 400 -0.27 -10.22 -27.52
N ASP A 401 -0.45 -9.99 -26.22
CA ASP A 401 -1.28 -10.70 -25.23
C ASP A 401 -1.29 -12.25 -25.20
N PRO A 402 -0.71 -12.91 -24.18
CA PRO A 402 -0.78 -14.37 -24.00
C PRO A 402 -2.00 -14.88 -23.20
N TYR A 403 -3.02 -14.06 -22.90
CA TYR A 403 -4.17 -14.50 -22.09
C TYR A 403 -5.45 -14.91 -22.84
N ASP A 404 -5.47 -14.88 -24.17
CA ASP A 404 -6.64 -15.35 -24.95
C ASP A 404 -6.43 -16.77 -25.52
N ARG A 405 -6.76 -17.80 -24.72
CA ARG A 405 -6.82 -19.19 -25.22
C ARG A 405 -8.21 -19.49 -25.78
N GLY A 406 -8.49 -18.94 -26.97
CA GLY A 406 -9.53 -19.42 -27.87
C GLY A 406 -8.93 -20.32 -28.96
N HIS A 407 -9.40 -21.57 -29.02
CA HIS A 407 -9.17 -22.59 -30.06
C HIS A 407 -8.37 -22.20 -31.32
N CYS A 408 -7.28 -22.92 -31.59
CA CYS A 408 -6.96 -23.29 -32.98
C CYS A 408 -6.16 -24.60 -33.04
N SER A 409 -6.71 -25.51 -33.85
CA SER A 409 -6.29 -26.88 -34.12
C SER A 409 -5.08 -26.98 -35.05
N LYS A 410 -4.42 -28.14 -34.98
CA LYS A 410 -3.37 -28.64 -35.87
C LYS A 410 -3.60 -28.40 -37.37
N GLY A 411 -2.51 -28.15 -38.09
CA GLY A 411 -2.32 -28.42 -39.52
C GLY A 411 -0.89 -28.00 -39.93
N SER A 412 0.08 -28.90 -40.00
CA SER A 412 0.48 -29.66 -41.20
C SER A 412 0.82 -28.77 -42.41
N GLU A 413 2.12 -28.71 -42.73
CA GLU A 413 2.70 -28.37 -44.03
C GLU A 413 1.99 -29.08 -45.20
N PRO A 414 2.00 -28.51 -46.42
CA PRO A 414 3.11 -28.84 -47.34
C PRO A 414 3.57 -27.74 -48.32
N SER A 415 4.81 -27.97 -48.77
CA SER A 415 5.51 -27.56 -50.02
C SER A 415 5.88 -26.10 -50.25
#